data_AF-A0A137QUT8-F1
#
_entry.id   AF-A0A137QUT8-F1
#
_cell.length_a   1.000
_cell.length_b   1.000
_cell.length_c   1.000
_cell.angle_alpha   90.00
_cell.angle_beta   90.00
_cell.angle_gamma   90.00
#
_symmetry.space_group_name_H-M   'P 1'
#
loop_
_entity.id
_entity.type
_entity.pdbx_description
1 polymer ?
#
loop_
_entity_poly.entity_id
_entity_poly.type
_entity_poly.pdbx_seq_one_letter_code
_entity_poly.pdbx_strand_id
1 'polypeptide(L)'
;MIRRNPTLIPLSDLEVQDVRDMYNKQKAEREKHEELLRKIKLFAQNPELLKDDPQMLEYLNKNFAAKQKDKKAEDKAKRLGLDDAESSKQS
;
A
#
# COMPACT_ATOMS: atom_id res chain seq x y z
N MET A 1 -44.65 -16.91 -23.38
CA MET A 1 -43.36 -17.25 -22.74
C MET A 1 -43.31 -16.63 -21.36
N ILE A 2 -43.11 -17.42 -20.31
CA ILE A 2 -42.93 -16.91 -18.95
C ILE A 2 -41.46 -16.52 -18.80
N ARG A 3 -41.19 -15.26 -18.45
CA ARG A 3 -39.83 -14.79 -18.12
C ARG A 3 -39.54 -15.13 -16.66
N ARG A 4 -38.35 -15.68 -16.40
CA ARG A 4 -37.84 -15.94 -15.05
C ARG A 4 -37.06 -14.73 -14.55
N ASN A 5 -37.07 -14.54 -13.24
CA ASN A 5 -36.23 -13.54 -12.60
C ASN A 5 -34.75 -13.94 -12.71
N PRO A 6 -33.83 -12.98 -12.90
CA PRO A 6 -32.40 -13.25 -12.93
C PRO A 6 -31.93 -13.79 -11.57
N THR A 7 -30.95 -14.68 -11.59
CA THR A 7 -30.32 -15.20 -10.38
C THR A 7 -29.48 -14.11 -9.73
N LEU A 8 -29.72 -13.86 -8.44
CA LEU A 8 -28.86 -13.00 -7.62
C LEU A 8 -27.78 -13.86 -6.98
N ILE A 9 -26.52 -13.46 -7.15
CA ILE A 9 -25.38 -14.06 -6.45
C ILE A 9 -25.22 -13.29 -5.13
N PRO A 10 -25.47 -13.92 -3.96
CA PRO A 10 -25.23 -13.28 -2.68
C PRO A 10 -23.73 -13.18 -2.41
N LEU A 11 -23.32 -12.12 -1.74
CA LEU A 11 -21.96 -12.02 -1.20
C LEU A 11 -21.76 -13.10 -0.14
N SER A 12 -20.70 -13.88 -0.30
CA SER A 12 -20.26 -14.88 0.67
C SER A 12 -19.53 -14.21 1.83
N ASP A 13 -19.53 -14.89 2.98
CA ASP A 13 -18.78 -14.41 4.15
C ASP A 13 -17.27 -14.28 3.87
N LEU A 14 -16.73 -15.08 2.94
CA LEU A 14 -15.33 -15.00 2.52
C LEU A 14 -15.05 -13.67 1.81
N GLU A 15 -15.88 -13.28 0.83
CA GLU A 15 -15.72 -12.01 0.12
C GLU A 15 -15.83 -10.81 1.08
N VAL A 16 -16.68 -10.91 2.11
CA VAL A 16 -16.78 -9.90 3.16
C VAL A 16 -15.49 -9.81 3.99
N GLN A 17 -14.84 -10.94 4.29
CA GLN A 17 -13.56 -10.94 5.00
C GLN A 17 -12.44 -10.35 4.13
N ASP A 18 -12.37 -10.71 2.85
CA ASP A 18 -11.36 -10.17 1.94
C ASP A 18 -11.42 -8.64 1.85
N VAL A 19 -12.65 -8.08 1.78
CA VAL A 19 -12.86 -6.63 1.79
C VAL A 19 -12.41 -6.00 3.11
N ARG A 20 -12.70 -6.64 4.25
CA ARG A 20 -12.27 -6.16 5.57
C ARG A 20 -10.76 -6.17 5.70
N ASP A 21 -10.11 -7.23 5.24
CA ASP A 21 -8.66 -7.37 5.32
C ASP A 21 -7.96 -6.33 4.43
N MET A 22 -8.47 -6.12 3.22
CA MET A 22 -8.00 -5.05 2.34
C MET A 22 -8.15 -3.67 3.01
N TYR A 23 -9.31 -3.39 3.61
CA TYR A 23 -9.55 -2.12 4.30
C TYR A 23 -8.62 -1.92 5.50
N ASN A 24 -8.42 -2.96 6.32
CA ASN A 24 -7.54 -2.93 7.48
C ASN A 24 -6.09 -2.67 7.07
N LYS A 25 -5.64 -3.30 5.98
CA LYS A 25 -4.31 -3.04 5.41
C LYS A 25 -4.16 -1.59 4.97
N GLN A 26 -5.11 -1.05 4.20
CA GLN A 26 -5.09 0.34 3.76
C GLN A 26 -5.13 1.34 4.92
N LYS A 27 -5.87 1.01 5.99
CA LYS A 27 -5.91 1.83 7.20
C LYS A 27 -4.55 1.86 7.90
N ALA A 28 -3.93 0.71 8.10
CA ALA A 28 -2.61 0.61 8.73
C ALA A 28 -1.51 1.32 7.92
N GLU A 29 -1.57 1.23 6.58
CA GLU A 29 -0.65 1.96 5.70
C GLU A 29 -0.83 3.48 5.81
N ARG A 30 -2.07 3.95 5.89
CA ARG A 30 -2.39 5.37 6.06
C ARG A 30 -1.90 5.92 7.38
N GLU A 31 -2.11 5.20 8.48
CA GLU A 31 -1.63 5.61 9.81
C GLU A 31 -0.11 5.76 9.82
N LYS A 32 0.62 4.79 9.26
CA LYS A 32 2.10 4.88 9.11
C LYS A 32 2.51 6.07 8.24
N HIS A 33 1.77 6.34 7.18
CA HIS A 33 2.04 7.47 6.30
C HIS A 33 1.81 8.82 6.99
N GLU A 34 0.73 8.95 7.76
CA GLU A 34 0.42 10.14 8.56
C GLU A 34 1.47 10.39 9.63
N GLU A 35 1.92 9.35 10.34
CA GLU A 35 3.02 9.46 11.30
C GLU A 35 4.31 9.96 10.65
N LEU A 36 4.65 9.41 9.48
CA LEU A 36 5.82 9.85 8.72
C LEU A 36 5.70 11.31 8.28
N LEU A 37 4.55 11.71 7.75
CA LEU A 37 4.29 13.10 7.37
C LEU A 37 4.39 14.05 8.57
N ARG A 38 3.89 13.64 9.73
CA ARG A 38 4.00 14.43 10.97
C ARG A 38 5.45 14.63 11.36
N LYS A 39 6.27 13.57 11.31
CA LYS A 39 7.72 13.64 11.57
C LYS A 39 8.40 14.59 10.58
N ILE A 40 8.13 14.45 9.28
CA ILE A 40 8.67 15.32 8.22
C ILE A 40 8.28 16.78 8.45
N LYS A 41 7.01 17.04 8.80
CA LYS A 41 6.52 18.40 9.08
C LYS A 41 7.24 19.04 10.25
N LEU A 42 7.46 18.29 11.34
CA LEU A 42 8.22 18.79 12.50
C LEU A 42 9.66 19.16 12.12
N PHE A 43 10.31 18.38 11.26
CA PHE A 43 11.67 18.68 10.79
C PHE A 43 11.73 19.87 9.84
N ALA A 44 10.76 19.98 8.93
CA ALA A 44 10.67 21.15 8.05
C ALA A 44 10.51 22.46 8.84
N GLN A 45 9.85 22.40 10.00
CA GLN A 45 9.67 23.54 10.90
C GLN A 45 10.89 23.79 11.79
N ASN A 46 11.64 22.75 12.17
CA ASN A 46 12.78 22.84 13.08
C ASN A 46 13.98 22.05 12.53
N PRO A 47 14.73 22.61 11.57
CA PRO A 47 15.85 21.91 10.92
C PRO A 47 17.05 21.67 11.85
N GLU A 48 17.15 22.40 12.96
CA GLU A 48 18.21 22.23 13.97
C GLU A 48 18.12 20.85 14.67
N LEU A 49 16.91 20.33 14.89
CA LEU A 49 16.69 19.00 15.49
C LEU A 49 17.24 17.84 14.65
N LEU A 50 17.43 18.05 13.35
CA LEU A 50 17.92 17.02 12.43
C LEU A 50 19.44 16.86 12.51
N LYS A 51 20.18 17.88 12.95
CA LYS A 51 21.63 17.85 13.07
C LYS A 51 22.10 17.08 14.31
N ASP A 52 21.30 17.12 15.37
CA ASP A 52 21.69 16.59 16.68
C ASP A 52 21.31 15.11 16.87
N ASP A 53 20.50 14.52 15.98
CA ASP A 53 20.04 13.14 16.13
C ASP A 53 20.43 12.24 14.92
N PRO A 54 21.63 11.62 14.97
CA PRO A 54 22.14 10.78 13.87
C PRO A 54 21.30 9.53 13.63
N GLN A 55 20.57 9.04 14.65
CA GLN A 55 19.70 7.86 14.51
C GLN A 55 18.48 8.17 13.62
N MET A 56 18.00 9.41 13.65
CA MET A 56 16.83 9.84 12.87
C MET A 56 17.17 10.09 11.39
N LEU A 57 18.38 10.56 11.10
CA LEU A 57 18.89 10.62 9.72
C LEU A 57 19.01 9.23 9.10
N GLU A 58 19.48 8.25 9.87
CA GLU A 58 19.57 6.86 9.41
C GLU A 58 18.19 6.27 9.12
N TYR A 59 17.20 6.56 9.97
CA TYR A 59 15.80 6.14 9.76
C TYR A 59 15.21 6.72 8.47
N LEU A 60 15.42 8.01 8.19
CA LEU A 60 14.94 8.65 6.97
C LEU A 60 15.61 8.04 5.73
N ASN A 61 16.94 7.90 5.74
CA ASN A 61 17.68 7.31 4.63
C ASN A 61 17.25 5.87 4.34
N LYS A 62 17.02 5.05 5.37
CA LYS A 62 16.51 3.68 5.21
C LYS A 62 15.13 3.66 4.55
N ASN A 63 14.21 4.54 4.97
CA ASN A 63 12.87 4.62 4.38
C ASN A 63 12.86 5.12 2.94
N PHE A 64 13.69 6.11 2.59
CA PHE A 64 13.82 6.57 1.21
C PHE A 64 14.47 5.50 0.32
N ALA A 65 15.49 4.81 0.82
CA ALA A 65 16.15 3.72 0.10
C ALA A 65 15.21 2.53 -0.14
N ALA A 66 14.37 2.17 0.85
CA ALA A 66 13.36 1.13 0.70
C ALA A 66 12.34 1.48 -0.40
N LYS A 67 11.76 2.69 -0.36
CA LYS A 67 10.82 3.16 -1.39
C LYS A 67 11.43 3.17 -2.80
N GLN A 68 12.71 3.50 -2.93
CA GLN A 68 13.39 3.43 -4.24
C GLN A 68 13.58 2.00 -4.74
N LYS A 69 13.83 1.03 -3.84
CA LYS A 69 13.94 -0.38 -4.21
C LYS A 69 12.59 -0.95 -4.64
N ASP A 70 11.53 -0.63 -3.90
CA ASP A 70 10.17 -1.08 -4.21
C ASP A 70 9.72 -0.53 -5.56
N LYS A 71 9.94 0.77 -5.82
CA LYS A 71 9.62 1.38 -7.11
C LYS A 71 10.42 0.76 -8.27
N LYS A 72 11.71 0.47 -8.07
CA LYS A 72 12.53 -0.22 -9.09
C LYS A 72 12.07 -1.66 -9.34
N ALA A 73 11.60 -2.37 -8.31
CA ALA A 73 11.06 -3.71 -8.45
C ALA A 73 9.72 -3.69 -9.20
N GLU A 74 8.85 -2.73 -8.89
CA GLU A 74 7.58 -2.50 -9.58
C GLU A 74 7.79 -2.13 -11.06
N ASP A 75 8.69 -1.18 -11.36
CA ASP A 75 9.03 -0.81 -12.74
C ASP A 75 9.62 -1.99 -13.52
N LYS A 76 10.39 -2.85 -12.85
CA LYS A 76 10.92 -4.08 -13.46
C LYS A 76 9.84 -5.13 -13.69
N ALA A 77 8.89 -5.30 -12.77
CA ALA A 77 7.75 -6.21 -12.91
C ALA A 77 6.85 -5.78 -14.08
N LYS A 78 6.53 -4.49 -14.17
CA LYS A 78 5.81 -3.87 -15.30
C LYS A 78 6.53 -4.11 -16.61
N ARG A 79 7.85 -3.91 -16.65
CA ARG A 79 8.66 -4.14 -17.86
C ARG A 79 8.74 -5.61 -18.27
N LEU A 80 8.63 -6.53 -17.32
CA LEU A 80 8.67 -7.97 -17.56
C LEU A 80 7.28 -8.56 -17.83
N GLY A 81 6.21 -7.75 -17.78
CA GLY A 81 4.84 -8.21 -18.03
C GLY A 81 4.33 -9.21 -16.97
N LEU A 82 4.87 -9.14 -15.75
CA LEU A 82 4.52 -10.07 -14.66
C LEU A 82 3.24 -9.68 -13.91
N ASP A 83 2.63 -8.55 -14.25
CA ASP A 83 1.42 -8.04 -13.60
C ASP A 83 0.14 -8.81 -14.04
N ASP A 84 0.20 -9.59 -15.13
CA ASP A 84 -0.93 -10.36 -15.70
C ASP A 84 -1.01 -11.83 -15.23
N ALA A 85 -0.13 -12.26 -14.33
CA ALA A 85 -0.14 -13.65 -13.84
C ALA A 85 -1.25 -13.93 -12.82
N GLU A 86 -1.87 -12.90 -12.22
CA GLU A 86 -3.03 -13.06 -11.34
C GLU A 86 -4.37 -12.91 -12.08
N SER A 87 -4.40 -12.30 -13.27
CA SER A 87 -5.62 -12.16 -14.09
C SER A 87 -5.89 -13.39 -14.99
N SER A 88 -4.90 -14.28 -15.17
CA SER A 88 -4.96 -15.40 -16.12
C SER A 88 -5.26 -16.78 -15.50
N LYS A 89 -5.58 -16.87 -14.20
CA LYS A 89 -5.97 -18.13 -13.52
C LYS A 89 -7.49 -18.36 -13.40
N GLN A 90 -8.32 -17.53 -14.02
CA GLN A 90 -9.75 -17.81 -14.19
C GLN A 90 -10.11 -17.76 -15.68
N SER A 91 -9.99 -18.90 -16.35
CA SER A 91 -10.64 -19.20 -17.62
C SER A 91 -11.05 -20.65 -17.63
#